data_AF-A0A3D5X4T8-F1
#
_entry.id   AF-A0A3D5X4T8-F1
#
_cell.length_a   1.000
_cell.length_b   1.000
_cell.length_c   1.000
_cell.angle_alpha   90.00
_cell.angle_beta   90.00
_cell.angle_gamma   90.00
#
_symmetry.space_group_name_H-M   'P 1'
#
loop_
_entity.id
_entity.type
_entity.pdbx_description
1 polymer ?
#
loop_
_entity_poly.entity_id
_entity_poly.type
_entity_poly.pdbx_seq_one_letter_code
_entity_poly.pdbx_strand_id
1 'polypeptide(L)'
;IPANEKLLDYEFLLNNEPGREYMLREQLEKVADNFDFILIDCPPSLGTLSTNSLVAANHFIVPMQAENFAFIGLDRIMLISEKAKKRMNPSLELGGILFVKLAPRTKFSQAVIQSLSDNQNFA
;
A
#
# COMPACT_ATOMS: atom_id res chain seq x y z
N ILE A 1 17.42 3.07 4.66
CA ILE A 1 18.05 3.58 3.42
C ILE A 1 16.97 4.35 2.67
N PRO A 2 17.16 5.64 2.31
CA PRO A 2 16.16 6.40 1.57
C PRO A 2 16.05 5.91 0.12
N ALA A 3 14.87 6.08 -0.49
CA ALA A 3 14.68 5.81 -1.92
C ALA A 3 15.64 6.66 -2.76
N ASN A 4 16.27 6.05 -3.76
CA ASN A 4 17.15 6.73 -4.72
C ASN A 4 16.94 6.14 -6.12
N GLU A 5 17.55 6.74 -7.15
CA GLU A 5 17.40 6.29 -8.55
C GLU A 5 17.70 4.80 -8.76
N LYS A 6 18.62 4.21 -7.98
CA LYS A 6 18.99 2.80 -8.10
C LYS A 6 17.82 1.85 -7.80
N LEU A 7 16.78 2.33 -7.11
CA LEU A 7 15.58 1.55 -6.84
C LEU A 7 14.79 1.27 -8.13
N LEU A 8 14.82 2.17 -9.11
CA LEU A 8 14.21 1.94 -10.42
C LEU A 8 14.98 0.85 -11.19
N ASP A 9 16.31 0.92 -11.20
CA ASP A 9 17.15 -0.11 -11.82
C ASP A 9 16.90 -1.48 -11.17
N TYR A 10 16.73 -1.50 -9.85
CA TYR A 10 16.41 -2.72 -9.11
C TYR A 10 15.04 -3.29 -9.49
N GLU A 11 14.03 -2.46 -9.75
CA GLU A 11 12.73 -2.92 -10.24
C GLU A 11 12.84 -3.60 -11.61
N PHE A 12 13.69 -3.09 -12.51
CA PHE A 12 13.97 -3.75 -13.80
C PHE A 12 14.68 -5.10 -13.62
N LEU A 13 15.68 -5.17 -12.74
CA LEU A 13 16.41 -6.40 -12.46
C LEU A 13 15.51 -7.48 -11.86
N LEU A 14 14.69 -7.10 -10.88
CA LEU A 14 13.73 -7.99 -10.22
C LEU A 14 12.77 -8.65 -11.20
N ASN A 15 12.40 -7.99 -12.30
CA ASN A 15 11.43 -8.53 -13.24
C ASN A 15 11.89 -9.85 -13.89
N ASN A 16 13.17 -10.19 -13.88
CA ASN A 16 13.64 -11.47 -14.42
C ASN A 16 13.92 -12.54 -13.35
N GLU A 17 13.76 -12.19 -12.06
CA GLU A 17 14.06 -13.10 -10.96
C GLU A 17 12.86 -14.00 -10.63
N PRO A 18 13.07 -15.34 -10.56
CA PRO A 18 12.06 -16.25 -10.04
C PRO A 18 11.72 -15.93 -8.59
N GLY A 19 10.43 -15.87 -8.27
CA GLY A 19 9.99 -15.56 -6.90
C GLY A 19 10.21 -14.11 -6.48
N ARG A 20 10.49 -13.20 -7.45
CA ARG A 20 10.70 -11.76 -7.21
C ARG A 20 9.67 -11.12 -6.30
N GLU A 21 8.42 -11.58 -6.29
CA GLU A 21 7.34 -11.04 -5.46
C GLU A 21 7.55 -11.29 -3.95
N TYR A 22 8.38 -12.27 -3.59
CA TYR A 22 8.65 -12.69 -2.22
C TYR A 22 9.98 -12.18 -1.65
N MET A 23 10.84 -11.61 -2.49
CA MET A 23 12.22 -11.29 -2.10
C MET A 23 12.30 -10.32 -0.92
N LEU A 24 11.42 -9.31 -0.85
CA LEU A 24 11.39 -8.41 0.31
C LEU A 24 11.02 -9.16 1.59
N ARG A 25 10.03 -10.05 1.54
CA ARG A 25 9.60 -10.84 2.70
C ARG A 25 10.75 -11.69 3.25
N GLU A 26 11.44 -12.41 2.36
CA GLU A 26 12.58 -13.26 2.74
C GLU A 26 13.73 -12.49 3.40
N GLN A 27 13.97 -11.23 3.01
CA GLN A 27 14.99 -10.41 3.67
C GLN A 27 14.50 -9.86 5.02
N LEU A 28 13.23 -9.46 5.12
CA LEU A 28 12.67 -8.93 6.37
C LEU A 28 12.54 -10.00 7.45
N GLU A 29 12.21 -11.25 7.09
CA GLU A 29 12.13 -12.38 8.03
C GLU A 29 13.44 -12.59 8.80
N LYS A 30 14.60 -12.29 8.19
CA LYS A 30 15.92 -12.42 8.84
C LYS A 30 16.18 -11.40 9.95
N VAL A 31 15.43 -10.30 9.96
CA VAL A 31 15.62 -9.18 10.89
C VAL A 31 14.36 -8.85 11.68
N ALA A 32 13.26 -9.54 11.44
CA ALA A 32 11.95 -9.25 12.02
C ALA A 32 11.98 -9.24 13.56
N ASP A 33 12.70 -10.19 14.17
CA ASP A 33 12.81 -10.32 15.63
C ASP A 33 13.54 -9.13 16.30
N ASN A 34 14.17 -8.25 15.52
CA ASN A 34 14.88 -7.06 16.03
C ASN A 34 13.99 -5.81 16.11
N PHE A 35 12.75 -5.86 15.63
CA PHE A 35 11.86 -4.70 15.55
C PHE A 35 10.44 -5.05 15.98
N ASP A 36 9.82 -4.21 16.80
CA ASP A 36 8.40 -4.35 17.14
C ASP A 36 7.50 -4.08 15.91
N PHE A 37 7.94 -3.16 15.04
CA PHE A 37 7.23 -2.75 13.84
C PHE A 37 8.19 -2.44 12.69
N ILE A 38 7.79 -2.80 11.46
CA ILE A 38 8.49 -2.47 10.23
C ILE A 38 7.51 -1.67 9.34
N LEU A 39 7.91 -0.47 8.95
CA LEU A 39 7.15 0.37 8.02
C LEU A 39 7.77 0.29 6.62
N ILE A 40 6.96 -0.07 5.63
CA ILE A 40 7.38 -0.19 4.23
C ILE A 40 6.74 0.96 3.44
N ASP A 41 7.56 1.92 3.00
CA ASP A 41 7.12 2.99 2.11
C ASP A 41 7.14 2.51 0.66
N CYS A 42 5.98 2.53 0.01
CA CYS A 42 5.80 1.99 -1.32
C CYS A 42 5.99 3.09 -2.38
N PRO A 43 6.60 2.78 -3.55
CA PRO A 43 6.62 3.73 -4.65
C PRO A 43 5.19 4.01 -5.16
N PRO A 44 4.96 5.14 -5.84
CA PRO A 44 3.64 5.50 -6.38
C PRO A 44 3.19 4.60 -7.55
N SER A 45 4.03 3.66 -7.98
CA SER A 45 3.72 2.67 -9.01
C SER A 45 2.97 1.47 -8.42
N LEU A 46 2.31 0.68 -9.27
CA LEU A 46 1.69 -0.58 -8.89
C LEU A 46 2.45 -1.77 -9.51
N GLY A 47 3.79 -1.66 -9.51
CA GLY A 47 4.72 -2.60 -10.10
C GLY A 47 5.19 -3.69 -9.15
N THR A 48 6.39 -4.21 -9.42
CA THR A 48 6.99 -5.33 -8.69
C THR A 48 7.36 -4.94 -7.27
N LEU A 49 7.81 -3.70 -7.06
CA LEU A 49 8.17 -3.19 -5.73
C LEU A 49 6.95 -3.05 -4.80
N SER A 50 5.84 -2.52 -5.32
CA SER A 50 4.60 -2.39 -4.56
C SER A 50 3.98 -3.76 -4.27
N THR A 51 4.09 -4.70 -5.20
CA THR A 51 3.68 -6.10 -4.98
C THR A 51 4.51 -6.75 -3.87
N ASN A 52 5.85 -6.60 -3.90
CA ASN A 52 6.74 -7.07 -2.84
C ASN A 52 6.34 -6.54 -1.47
N SER A 53 6.01 -5.24 -1.41
CA SER A 53 5.59 -4.57 -0.18
C SER A 53 4.32 -5.20 0.38
N LEU A 54 3.31 -5.43 -0.46
CA LEU A 54 2.07 -6.11 -0.07
C LEU A 54 2.29 -7.58 0.35
N VAL A 55 3.21 -8.28 -0.30
CA VAL A 55 3.51 -9.68 0.02
C VAL A 55 4.28 -9.82 1.33
N ALA A 56 5.09 -8.82 1.70
CA ALA A 56 5.86 -8.81 2.93
C ALA A 56 5.10 -8.24 4.14
N ALA A 57 4.05 -7.42 3.90
CA ALA A 57 3.33 -6.75 4.98
C ALA A 57 2.25 -7.63 5.63
N ASN A 58 2.01 -7.43 6.93
CA ASN A 58 0.81 -7.96 7.60
C ASN A 58 -0.42 -7.08 7.32
N HIS A 59 -0.25 -5.76 7.36
CA HIS A 59 -1.30 -4.78 7.10
C HIS A 59 -0.82 -3.74 6.09
N PHE A 60 -1.75 -3.22 5.28
CA PHE A 60 -1.47 -2.08 4.41
C PHE A 60 -2.43 -0.92 4.69
N ILE A 61 -1.94 0.31 4.52
CA ILE A 61 -2.73 1.53 4.68
C ILE A 61 -2.73 2.26 3.34
N VAL A 62 -3.88 2.81 2.95
CA VAL A 62 -4.01 3.59 1.72
C VAL A 62 -4.08 5.08 2.04
N PRO A 63 -3.00 5.85 1.87
CA PRO A 63 -3.07 7.30 1.96
C PRO A 63 -3.76 7.87 0.71
N MET A 64 -4.84 8.62 0.89
CA MET A 64 -5.55 9.24 -0.23
C MET A 64 -5.95 10.69 0.05
N GLN A 65 -5.93 11.50 -1.00
CA GLN A 65 -6.45 12.87 -0.95
C GLN A 65 -7.91 12.85 -1.38
N ALA A 66 -8.72 13.65 -0.70
CA ALA A 66 -10.11 13.86 -1.05
C ALA A 66 -10.18 14.78 -2.28
N GLU A 67 -10.01 14.20 -3.48
CA GLU A 67 -10.10 14.90 -4.77
C GLU A 67 -10.94 14.12 -5.79
N ASN A 68 -11.36 14.80 -6.86
CA ASN A 68 -11.98 14.15 -8.01
C ASN A 68 -10.99 13.09 -8.54
N PHE A 69 -11.41 11.83 -8.67
CA PHE A 69 -10.60 10.63 -9.01
C PHE A 69 -9.99 9.82 -7.85
N ALA A 70 -10.13 10.24 -6.59
CA ALA A 70 -9.58 9.50 -5.46
C ALA A 70 -10.08 8.04 -5.38
N PHE A 71 -11.36 7.82 -5.71
CA PHE A 71 -11.96 6.49 -5.69
C PHE A 71 -11.48 5.56 -6.83
N ILE A 72 -11.11 6.09 -7.99
CA ILE A 72 -10.59 5.27 -9.11
C ILE A 72 -9.23 4.66 -8.74
N GLY A 73 -8.37 5.45 -8.09
CA GLY A 73 -7.08 4.96 -7.58
C GLY A 73 -7.26 3.91 -6.49
N LEU A 74 -8.21 4.13 -5.58
CA LEU A 74 -8.54 3.19 -4.51
C LEU A 74 -9.01 1.84 -5.07
N ASP A 75 -9.94 1.83 -6.03
CA ASP A 75 -10.44 0.59 -6.64
C ASP A 75 -9.30 -0.27 -7.23
N ARG A 76 -8.32 0.39 -7.85
CA ARG A 76 -7.17 -0.29 -8.43
C ARG A 76 -6.25 -0.86 -7.37
N ILE A 77 -6.01 -0.13 -6.27
CA ILE A 77 -5.21 -0.61 -5.13
C ILE A 77 -5.89 -1.83 -4.51
N MET A 78 -7.20 -1.74 -4.24
CA MET A 78 -7.99 -2.84 -3.68
C MET A 78 -7.95 -4.09 -4.56
N LEU A 79 -8.07 -3.92 -5.89
CA LEU A 79 -7.98 -5.05 -6.83
C LEU A 79 -6.61 -5.76 -6.76
N ILE A 80 -5.53 -5.01 -6.58
CA ILE A 80 -4.17 -5.56 -6.53
C ILE A 80 -3.90 -6.20 -5.17
N SER A 81 -4.31 -5.56 -4.07
CA SER A 81 -4.17 -6.13 -2.73
C SER A 81 -4.95 -7.44 -2.60
N GLU A 82 -6.16 -7.54 -3.15
CA GLU A 82 -6.94 -8.79 -3.16
C GLU A 82 -6.24 -9.91 -3.95
N LYS A 83 -5.64 -9.59 -5.10
CA LYS A 83 -4.86 -10.56 -5.87
C LYS A 83 -3.62 -11.02 -5.10
N ALA A 84 -2.91 -10.09 -4.46
CA ALA A 84 -1.75 -10.41 -3.64
C ALA A 84 -2.14 -11.29 -2.45
N LYS A 85 -3.23 -10.92 -1.75
CA LYS A 85 -3.77 -11.70 -0.64
C LYS A 85 -4.10 -13.13 -1.04
N LYS A 86 -4.88 -13.29 -2.10
CA LYS A 86 -5.34 -14.61 -2.57
C LYS A 86 -4.22 -15.52 -3.07
N ARG A 87 -3.16 -14.97 -3.66
CA ARG A 87 -2.14 -15.76 -4.37
C ARG A 87 -0.81 -15.90 -3.62
N MET A 88 -0.46 -14.94 -2.76
CA MET A 88 0.91 -14.79 -2.26
C MET A 88 0.99 -14.50 -0.76
N ASN A 89 0.00 -13.80 -0.19
CA ASN A 89 0.00 -13.40 1.22
C ASN A 89 -1.40 -13.46 1.87
N PRO A 90 -1.91 -14.65 2.23
CA PRO A 90 -3.27 -14.80 2.77
C PRO A 90 -3.56 -14.02 4.06
N SER A 91 -2.53 -13.66 4.82
CA SER A 91 -2.65 -12.87 6.06
C SER A 91 -2.63 -11.35 5.85
N LEU A 92 -2.53 -10.87 4.61
CA LEU A 92 -2.58 -9.44 4.31
C LEU A 92 -3.95 -8.85 4.66
N GLU A 93 -3.98 -7.78 5.44
CA GLU A 93 -5.21 -7.08 5.81
C GLU A 93 -5.15 -5.58 5.52
N LEU A 94 -6.30 -4.98 5.20
CA LEU A 94 -6.41 -3.53 5.10
C LEU A 94 -6.42 -2.97 6.53
N GLY A 95 -5.37 -2.23 6.89
CA GLY A 95 -5.29 -1.53 8.18
C GLY A 95 -6.09 -0.22 8.21
N GLY A 96 -6.49 0.30 7.04
CA GLY A 96 -7.40 1.44 6.93
C GLY A 96 -7.07 2.37 5.77
N ILE A 97 -7.95 3.36 5.58
CA ILE A 97 -7.79 4.44 4.60
C ILE A 97 -7.43 5.70 5.36
N LEU A 98 -6.28 6.31 5.02
CA LEU A 98 -5.82 7.53 5.65
C LEU A 98 -6.07 8.72 4.72
N PHE A 99 -7.05 9.55 5.06
CA PHE A 99 -7.26 10.81 4.33
C PHE A 99 -6.16 11.81 4.67
N VAL A 100 -5.37 12.20 3.66
CA VAL A 100 -4.26 13.16 3.79
C VAL A 100 -4.59 14.48 3.11
N LYS A 101 -3.96 15.56 3.57
CA LYS A 101 -4.16 16.94 3.07
C LYS A 101 -5.63 17.41 3.05
N LEU A 102 -6.43 16.97 4.02
CA LEU A 102 -7.82 17.41 4.16
C LEU A 102 -7.85 18.91 4.48
N ALA A 103 -8.55 19.70 3.67
CA ALA A 103 -8.78 21.11 3.89
C ALA A 103 -10.24 21.30 4.35
N PRO A 104 -10.52 21.46 5.67
CA PRO A 104 -11.89 21.40 6.23
C PRO A 104 -12.87 22.44 5.67
N ARG A 105 -12.35 23.48 5.02
CA ARG A 105 -13.13 24.57 4.43
C ARG A 105 -13.61 24.28 3.00
N THR A 106 -13.13 23.23 2.37
CA THR A 106 -13.55 22.86 1.01
C THR A 106 -14.83 22.03 1.06
N LYS A 107 -15.78 22.30 0.15
CA LYS A 107 -17.03 21.53 0.03
C LYS A 107 -16.76 20.03 -0.17
N PHE A 108 -15.69 19.70 -0.88
CA PHE A 108 -15.31 18.31 -1.13
C PHE A 108 -14.83 17.60 0.15
N SER A 109 -13.95 18.22 0.94
CA SER A 109 -13.51 17.63 2.22
C SER A 109 -14.68 17.42 3.18
N GLN A 110 -15.63 18.37 3.24
CA GLN A 110 -16.84 18.24 4.05
C GLN A 110 -17.74 17.09 3.57
N ALA A 111 -17.92 16.94 2.25
CA ALA A 111 -18.69 15.84 1.68
C ALA A 111 -18.07 14.46 1.97
N VAL A 112 -16.73 14.36 1.90
CA VAL A 112 -16.02 13.11 2.23
C VAL A 112 -16.13 12.78 3.72
N ILE A 113 -15.92 13.75 4.61
CA ILE A 113 -16.09 13.55 6.06
C ILE A 113 -17.52 13.08 6.39
N GLN A 114 -18.53 13.70 5.77
CA GLN A 114 -19.92 13.29 5.95
C GLN A 114 -20.15 11.86 5.46
N SER A 115 -19.68 11.51 4.26
CA SER A 115 -19.85 10.19 3.68
C SER A 115 -19.18 9.06 4.50
N LEU A 116 -18.05 9.35 5.14
CA LEU A 116 -17.37 8.42 6.05
C LEU A 116 -18.11 8.29 7.40
N SER A 117 -18.70 9.37 7.89
CA SER A 117 -19.51 9.35 9.11
C SER A 117 -20.78 8.52 8.92
N ASP A 118 -21.33 8.50 7.70
CA ASP A 118 -22.53 7.76 7.34
C ASP A 118 -22.25 6.29 6.98
N ASN A 119 -21.04 5.96 6.49
CA ASN A 119 -20.64 4.59 6.14
C ASN A 119 -19.74 3.96 7.23
N GLN A 120 -20.33 3.12 8.09
CA GLN A 120 -19.61 2.38 9.13
C GLN A 120 -18.67 1.27 8.63
N ASN A 121 -18.55 1.03 7.32
CA ASN A 121 -17.75 -0.06 6.76
C ASN A 121 -16.25 0.25 6.59
N PHE A 122 -15.81 1.46 6.92
CA PHE A 122 -14.41 1.89 6.79
C PHE A 122 -13.75 2.27 8.13
N ALA A 123 -14.41 1.96 9.26
CA ALA A 123 -13.93 2.17 10.62
C ALA A 123 -13.57 0.84 11.28
#